data_AF-A0A819SUV9-F1
#
_entry.id   AF-A0A819SUV9-F1
#
_cell.length_a   1.000
_cell.length_b   1.000
_cell.length_c   1.000
_cell.angle_alpha   90.00
_cell.angle_beta   90.00
_cell.angle_gamma   90.00
#
_symmetry.space_group_name_H-M   'P 1'
#
loop_
_entity.id
_entity.type
_entity.pdbx_description
1 polymer ?
#
loop_
_entity_poly.entity_id
_entity_poly.type
_entity_poly.pdbx_seq_one_letter_code
_entity_poly.pdbx_strand_id
1 'polypeptide(L)'
;TLSGDHCVDYITLGSYTNLGNGCSILPGSHLASETMIGNLTRVSRETKSNDGDVFIGVPARVMPFKMPLRSTTTTTTTDEMKIIPIWHTCFTHVISKSLLLTIYSLTGVIGMLIIHTILICITYRYRSYIRYPIAQQIISRLRQDHQQFICPFLGNTQGLINLFRALGAHIGEGVIIPDFSCLTDYHLITIENNVRLNMHANIQCHSFEQRVLQLDFVTIKSSCILMSGSFVMAGCKLMGNNRLYPFTLVMKNDILLPNTQWKGLPARRALIIIRFDNENWQESKELIVYRLIAHSYFEELEYELNQHESIHKNDLAQSALQFAINEMKKVAEEAETVYNK
;
A
#
# COMPACT_ATOMS: atom_id res chain seq x y z
N THR A 1 66.53 20.89 32.31
CA THR A 1 66.45 22.35 32.13
C THR A 1 65.02 22.72 31.75
N LEU A 2 64.13 22.78 32.74
CA LEU A 2 62.83 23.45 32.61
C LEU A 2 63.10 24.91 32.96
N SER A 3 63.52 25.66 31.94
CA SER A 3 63.64 27.12 31.99
C SER A 3 62.24 27.72 31.87
N GLY A 4 61.62 27.97 33.01
CA GLY A 4 60.48 28.87 33.14
C GLY A 4 60.61 29.52 34.50
N ASP A 5 60.74 30.85 34.55
CA ASP A 5 60.77 31.60 35.79
C ASP A 5 59.46 31.34 36.54
N HIS A 6 59.47 30.41 37.49
CA HIS A 6 58.36 30.16 38.38
C HIS A 6 58.28 31.33 39.36
N CYS A 7 57.48 32.34 39.02
CA CYS A 7 57.15 33.42 39.93
C CYS A 7 56.24 32.88 41.03
N VAL A 8 56.79 32.74 42.24
CA VAL A 8 56.03 32.35 43.44
C VAL A 8 55.56 33.62 44.13
N ASP A 9 54.27 33.91 44.04
CA ASP A 9 53.67 35.03 44.77
C ASP A 9 53.36 34.61 46.21
N TYR A 10 54.02 35.27 47.17
CA TYR A 10 53.87 34.97 48.59
C TYR A 10 52.54 35.51 49.14
N ILE A 11 52.00 34.83 50.16
CA ILE A 11 50.90 35.31 50.98
C ILE A 11 51.51 35.89 52.26
N THR A 12 51.18 37.13 52.61
CA THR A 12 51.64 37.75 53.86
C THR A 12 50.47 37.95 54.81
N LEU A 13 50.63 37.49 56.05
CA LEU A 13 49.63 37.62 57.11
C LEU A 13 50.19 38.50 58.22
N GLY A 14 49.47 39.54 58.61
CA GLY A 14 49.79 40.35 59.78
C GLY A 14 49.64 39.60 61.09
N SER A 15 50.17 40.16 62.17
CA SER A 15 50.07 39.57 63.51
C SER A 15 48.60 39.49 63.95
N TYR A 16 48.21 38.45 64.67
CA TYR A 16 46.84 38.24 65.16
C TYR A 16 45.76 38.10 64.06
N THR A 17 46.13 37.66 62.86
CA THR A 17 45.16 37.32 61.80
C THR A 17 44.40 36.03 62.12
N ASN A 18 43.07 36.08 62.13
CA ASN A 18 42.19 34.93 62.31
C ASN A 18 41.65 34.41 60.98
N LEU A 19 41.78 33.10 60.76
CA LEU A 19 41.32 32.43 59.54
C LEU A 19 40.11 31.56 59.81
N GLY A 20 38.98 31.90 59.20
CA GLY A 20 37.75 31.11 59.25
C GLY A 20 37.86 29.80 58.48
N ASN A 21 37.06 28.82 58.88
CA ASN A 21 37.04 27.51 58.26
C ASN A 21 36.69 27.60 56.77
N GLY A 22 37.51 26.96 55.93
CA GLY A 22 37.32 26.92 54.49
C GLY A 22 37.60 28.24 53.76
N CYS A 23 38.26 29.21 54.40
CA CYS A 23 38.72 30.40 53.68
C CYS A 23 39.77 30.03 52.61
N SER A 24 39.77 30.73 51.48
CA SER A 24 40.73 30.55 50.40
C SER A 24 41.51 31.85 50.18
N ILE A 25 42.81 31.83 50.44
CA ILE A 25 43.70 32.99 50.24
C ILE A 25 44.53 32.72 48.99
N LEU A 26 44.41 33.59 47.98
CA LEU A 26 45.10 33.43 46.71
C LEU A 26 46.55 33.97 46.80
N PRO A 27 47.49 33.44 46.01
CA PRO A 27 48.89 33.91 45.95
C PRO A 27 49.01 35.43 45.68
N GLY A 28 49.88 36.10 46.44
CA GLY A 28 50.08 37.56 46.35
C GLY A 28 49.06 38.38 47.15
N SER A 29 48.31 37.77 48.06
CA SER A 29 47.42 38.49 48.97
C SER A 29 48.18 39.00 50.20
N HIS A 30 47.90 40.24 50.58
CA HIS A 30 48.49 40.88 51.76
C HIS A 30 47.39 41.21 52.78
N LEU A 31 47.44 40.58 53.95
CA LEU A 31 46.52 40.81 55.06
C LEU A 31 47.23 41.55 56.18
N ALA A 32 46.57 42.60 56.69
CA ALA A 32 47.07 43.43 57.77
C ALA A 32 46.93 42.73 59.14
N SER A 33 47.43 43.35 60.21
CA SER A 33 47.37 42.75 61.55
C SER A 33 45.94 42.83 62.12
N GLU A 34 45.62 41.95 63.07
CA GLU A 34 44.31 41.87 63.74
C GLU A 34 43.12 41.64 62.79
N THR A 35 43.37 41.14 61.58
CA THR A 35 42.34 40.89 60.58
C THR A 35 41.60 39.59 60.85
N MET A 36 40.29 39.54 60.55
CA MET A 36 39.48 38.33 60.70
C MET A 36 38.85 37.95 59.37
N ILE A 37 39.21 36.78 58.84
CA ILE A 37 38.60 36.22 57.64
C ILE A 37 37.47 35.28 58.07
N GLY A 38 36.26 35.52 57.57
CA GLY A 38 35.10 34.66 57.80
C GLY A 38 35.21 33.30 57.12
N ASN A 39 34.35 32.36 57.53
CA ASN A 39 34.28 31.03 56.93
C ASN A 39 33.96 31.13 55.43
N LEU A 40 34.52 30.22 54.63
CA LEU A 40 34.30 30.12 53.17
C LEU A 40 34.55 31.44 52.39
N THR A 41 35.39 32.32 52.92
CA THR A 41 35.69 33.63 52.32
C THR A 41 36.90 33.53 51.40
N ARG A 42 36.82 34.17 50.22
CA ARG A 42 37.91 34.13 49.22
C ARG A 42 38.64 35.48 49.11
N VAL A 43 39.87 35.52 49.61
CA VAL A 43 40.76 36.69 49.53
C VAL A 43 41.64 36.60 48.29
N SER A 44 41.69 37.68 47.52
CA SER A 44 42.53 37.82 46.31
C SER A 44 43.58 38.92 46.50
N ARG A 45 44.55 38.98 45.58
CA ARG A 45 45.55 40.07 45.50
C ARG A 45 44.94 41.48 45.48
N GLU A 46 43.72 41.61 44.99
CA GLU A 46 43.00 42.89 44.91
C GLU A 46 42.34 43.30 46.24
N THR A 47 42.29 42.38 47.21
CA THR A 47 41.66 42.62 48.50
C THR A 47 42.59 43.49 49.34
N LYS A 48 42.24 44.78 49.48
CA LYS A 48 42.97 45.71 50.36
C LYS A 48 42.55 45.47 51.81
N SER A 49 43.53 45.28 52.69
CA SER A 49 43.34 45.01 54.11
C SER A 49 43.95 46.12 54.94
N ASN A 50 43.19 46.63 55.91
CA ASN A 50 43.66 47.49 57.00
C ASN A 50 43.64 46.71 58.32
N ASP A 51 44.34 47.23 59.34
CA ASP A 51 44.40 46.59 60.65
C ASP A 51 42.99 46.52 61.27
N GLY A 52 42.60 45.35 61.77
CA GLY A 52 41.29 45.12 62.40
C GLY A 52 40.12 44.81 61.44
N ASP A 53 40.36 44.72 60.13
CA ASP A 53 39.29 44.45 59.15
C ASP A 53 38.71 43.04 59.29
N VAL A 54 37.38 42.93 59.16
CA VAL A 54 36.66 41.64 59.14
C VAL A 54 36.12 41.38 57.72
N PHE A 55 36.57 40.29 57.08
CA PHE A 55 36.22 39.94 55.70
C PHE A 55 35.21 38.80 55.62
N ILE A 56 34.16 38.93 54.79
CA ILE A 56 33.21 37.84 54.50
C ILE A 56 32.89 37.76 52.99
N GLY A 57 32.75 36.54 52.46
CA GLY A 57 32.14 36.26 51.14
C GLY A 57 33.10 35.83 50.03
N VAL A 58 32.54 35.56 48.84
CA VAL A 58 33.29 35.20 47.62
C VAL A 58 32.85 36.15 46.49
N PRO A 59 33.59 37.23 46.20
CA PRO A 59 34.88 37.64 46.76
C PRO A 59 34.78 38.26 48.17
N ALA A 60 35.88 38.24 48.92
CA ALA A 60 35.98 38.83 50.26
C ALA A 60 35.64 40.33 50.27
N ARG A 61 34.77 40.75 51.19
CA ARG A 61 34.43 42.16 51.42
C ARG A 61 34.55 42.52 52.90
N VAL A 62 35.09 43.70 53.20
CA VAL A 62 35.21 44.23 54.56
C VAL A 62 33.83 44.56 55.14
N MET A 63 33.59 44.16 56.39
CA MET A 63 32.43 44.54 57.19
C MET A 63 32.66 45.91 57.87
N PRO A 64 31.61 46.75 58.02
CA PRO A 64 30.25 46.56 57.52
C PRO A 64 30.13 46.97 56.04
N PHE A 65 29.70 46.04 55.17
CA PHE A 65 29.31 46.43 53.81
C PHE A 65 27.81 46.69 53.76
N LYS A 66 27.42 47.85 53.20
CA LYS A 66 26.02 48.10 52.84
C LYS A 66 25.72 47.22 51.63
N MET A 67 24.71 46.35 51.69
CA MET A 67 24.17 45.77 50.46
C MET A 67 23.80 46.95 49.55
N PRO A 68 24.23 46.97 48.27
CA PRO A 68 23.70 47.95 47.37
C PRO A 68 22.19 47.73 47.34
N LEU A 69 21.44 48.64 47.97
CA LEU A 69 20.05 48.85 47.60
C LEU A 69 20.09 48.97 46.09
N ARG A 70 19.42 48.05 45.39
CA ARG A 70 19.35 48.01 43.94
C ARG A 70 18.93 49.41 43.49
N SER A 71 19.89 50.26 43.11
CA SER A 71 19.58 51.55 42.55
C SER A 71 18.86 51.21 41.27
N THR A 72 17.61 51.64 41.18
CA THR A 72 16.80 51.52 39.97
C THR A 72 17.40 52.51 38.98
N THR A 73 18.63 52.24 38.53
CA THR A 73 19.23 52.97 37.44
C THR A 73 18.51 52.47 36.21
N THR A 74 17.53 53.25 35.75
CA THR A 74 16.88 53.15 34.45
C THR A 74 17.94 53.32 33.36
N THR A 75 18.76 52.30 33.14
CA THR A 75 19.44 52.10 31.87
C THR A 75 18.52 51.26 31.02
N THR A 76 17.91 51.93 30.04
CA THR A 76 17.11 51.39 28.95
C THR A 76 17.96 50.49 28.04
N THR A 77 18.38 49.36 28.56
CA THR A 77 18.62 48.15 27.76
C THR A 77 17.46 47.25 28.12
N THR A 78 16.44 47.26 27.27
CA THR A 78 15.37 46.27 27.25
C THR A 78 16.00 44.91 26.95
N ASP A 79 16.65 44.31 27.93
CA ASP A 79 16.61 42.87 28.10
C ASP A 79 15.17 42.57 28.55
N GLU A 80 14.24 42.71 27.60
CA GLU A 80 13.03 41.92 27.65
C GLU A 80 13.55 40.49 27.77
N MET A 81 13.33 39.85 28.93
CA MET A 81 13.24 38.40 28.95
C MET A 81 12.31 38.07 27.80
N LYS A 82 12.85 37.58 26.69
CA LYS A 82 12.06 36.92 25.67
C LYS A 82 11.53 35.71 26.41
N ILE A 83 10.38 35.89 27.04
CA ILE A 83 9.43 34.85 27.33
C ILE A 83 9.08 34.34 25.93
N ILE A 84 9.97 33.52 25.36
CA ILE A 84 9.65 32.63 24.27
C ILE A 84 8.38 31.98 24.79
N PRO A 85 7.22 32.25 24.18
CA PRO A 85 5.96 32.05 24.86
C PRO A 85 5.89 30.56 25.14
N ILE A 86 6.08 30.20 26.42
CA ILE A 86 6.24 28.83 26.89
C ILE A 86 5.05 28.00 26.37
N TRP A 87 3.90 28.66 26.27
CA TRP A 87 2.70 28.19 25.58
C TRP A 87 2.92 27.72 24.14
N HIS A 88 3.58 28.47 23.27
CA HIS A 88 3.88 28.04 21.90
C HIS A 88 4.85 26.84 21.87
N THR A 89 5.86 26.80 22.75
CA THR A 89 6.78 25.65 22.81
C THR A 89 6.09 24.40 23.33
N CYS A 90 5.29 24.51 24.38
CA CYS A 90 4.47 23.42 24.90
C CYS A 90 3.44 22.95 23.86
N PHE A 91 2.75 23.88 23.20
CA PHE A 91 1.75 23.58 22.19
C PHE A 91 2.35 22.86 20.97
N THR A 92 3.48 23.33 20.46
CA THR A 92 4.19 22.66 19.34
C THR A 92 4.71 21.28 19.73
N HIS A 93 5.16 21.09 20.98
CA HIS A 93 5.56 19.78 21.49
C HIS A 93 4.37 18.81 21.63
N VAL A 94 3.23 19.28 22.13
CA VAL A 94 2.00 18.48 22.23
C VAL A 94 1.53 18.03 20.85
N ILE A 95 1.49 18.94 19.87
CA ILE A 95 1.14 18.60 18.48
C ILE A 95 2.13 17.59 17.90
N SER A 96 3.44 17.82 18.05
CA SER A 96 4.47 16.93 17.52
C SER A 96 4.36 15.51 18.08
N LYS A 97 4.17 15.37 19.41
CA LYS A 97 4.04 14.06 20.06
C LYS A 97 2.71 13.37 19.75
N SER A 98 1.63 14.12 19.61
CA SER A 98 0.33 13.60 19.16
C SER A 98 0.42 13.06 17.73
N LEU A 99 1.01 13.84 16.80
CA LEU A 99 1.24 13.41 15.43
C LEU A 99 2.08 12.14 15.37
N LEU A 100 3.18 12.10 16.13
CA LEU A 100 4.05 10.93 16.22
C LEU A 100 3.27 9.68 16.68
N LEU A 101 2.49 9.78 17.77
CA LEU A 101 1.68 8.67 18.26
C LEU A 101 0.69 8.16 17.20
N THR A 102 0.02 9.07 16.49
CA THR A 102 -0.93 8.69 15.43
C THR A 102 -0.25 7.96 14.28
N ILE A 103 0.92 8.42 13.81
CA ILE A 103 1.69 7.78 12.73
C ILE A 103 2.11 6.36 13.13
N TYR A 104 2.62 6.18 14.36
CA TYR A 104 3.01 4.85 14.84
C TYR A 104 1.82 3.91 14.98
N SER A 105 0.66 4.40 15.47
CA SER A 105 -0.55 3.58 15.53
C SER A 105 -1.05 3.15 14.14
N LEU A 106 -1.03 4.07 13.17
CA LEU A 106 -1.47 3.79 11.80
C LEU A 106 -0.55 2.77 11.12
N THR A 107 0.76 2.92 11.32
CA THR A 107 1.77 1.98 10.82
C THR A 107 1.56 0.59 11.43
N GLY A 108 1.24 0.52 12.74
CA GLY A 108 0.91 -0.72 13.42
C GLY A 108 -0.34 -1.39 12.83
N VAL A 109 -1.40 -0.62 12.57
CA VAL A 109 -2.63 -1.15 11.94
C VAL A 109 -2.31 -1.72 10.55
N ILE A 110 -1.60 -0.98 9.70
CA ILE A 110 -1.21 -1.45 8.36
C ILE A 110 -0.38 -2.74 8.45
N GLY A 111 0.58 -2.79 9.37
CA GLY A 111 1.38 -3.99 9.62
C GLY A 111 0.54 -5.20 10.02
N MET A 112 -0.44 -5.01 10.91
CA MET A 112 -1.35 -6.07 11.33
C MET A 112 -2.25 -6.56 10.19
N LEU A 113 -2.72 -5.68 9.30
CA LEU A 113 -3.51 -6.07 8.11
C LEU A 113 -2.67 -6.91 7.14
N ILE A 114 -1.39 -6.58 6.95
CA ILE A 114 -0.46 -7.35 6.11
C ILE A 114 -0.22 -8.73 6.74
N ILE A 115 0.07 -8.78 8.05
CA ILE A 115 0.27 -10.04 8.78
C ILE A 115 -0.96 -10.92 8.69
N HIS A 116 -2.16 -10.34 8.88
CA HIS A 116 -3.43 -11.07 8.76
C HIS A 116 -3.63 -11.64 7.35
N THR A 117 -3.29 -10.86 6.31
CA THR A 117 -3.34 -11.35 4.92
C THR A 117 -2.37 -12.49 4.66
N ILE A 118 -1.14 -12.41 5.17
CA ILE A 118 -0.12 -13.47 5.06
C ILE A 118 -0.61 -14.74 5.77
N LEU A 119 -1.15 -14.60 6.99
CA LEU A 119 -1.69 -15.72 7.77
C LEU A 119 -2.79 -16.46 6.99
N ILE A 120 -3.64 -15.73 6.28
CA ILE A 120 -4.72 -16.32 5.47
C ILE A 120 -4.17 -17.07 4.26
N CYS A 121 -3.19 -16.50 3.56
CA CYS A 121 -2.53 -17.21 2.45
C CYS A 121 -1.89 -18.53 2.94
N ILE A 122 -1.23 -18.51 4.11
CA ILE A 122 -0.63 -19.70 4.71
C ILE A 122 -1.71 -20.72 5.10
N THR A 123 -2.74 -20.31 5.84
CA THR A 123 -3.80 -21.23 6.28
C THR A 123 -4.57 -21.84 5.10
N TYR A 124 -4.76 -21.09 4.02
CA TYR A 124 -5.32 -21.60 2.78
C TYR A 124 -4.41 -22.65 2.12
N ARG A 125 -3.11 -22.37 2.02
CA ARG A 125 -2.12 -23.29 1.41
C ARG A 125 -1.99 -24.62 2.17
N TYR A 126 -2.07 -24.58 3.51
CA TYR A 126 -1.94 -25.76 4.37
C TYR A 126 -3.28 -26.35 4.84
N ARG A 127 -4.40 -25.96 4.20
CA ARG A 127 -5.75 -26.38 4.57
C ARG A 127 -5.90 -27.91 4.73
N SER A 128 -5.24 -28.69 3.88
CA SER A 128 -5.32 -30.16 3.88
C SER A 128 -4.75 -30.82 5.15
N TYR A 129 -3.84 -30.14 5.87
CA TYR A 129 -3.21 -30.66 7.08
C TYR A 129 -3.99 -30.33 8.36
N ILE A 130 -4.82 -29.29 8.33
CA ILE A 130 -5.54 -28.80 9.50
C ILE A 130 -6.89 -29.50 9.59
N ARG A 131 -6.97 -30.65 10.28
CA ARG A 131 -8.21 -31.44 10.42
C ARG A 131 -9.00 -31.18 11.70
N TYR A 132 -8.47 -30.36 12.62
CA TYR A 132 -9.12 -30.07 13.89
C TYR A 132 -10.34 -29.16 13.71
N PRO A 133 -11.53 -29.53 14.25
CA PRO A 133 -12.78 -28.80 14.01
C PRO A 133 -12.76 -27.37 14.56
N ILE A 134 -12.16 -27.17 15.75
CA ILE A 134 -12.02 -25.84 16.37
C ILE A 134 -11.13 -24.94 15.52
N ALA A 135 -10.00 -25.49 15.01
CA ALA A 135 -9.11 -24.73 14.14
C ALA A 135 -9.80 -24.30 12.84
N GLN A 136 -10.63 -25.18 12.25
CA GLN A 136 -11.42 -24.86 11.06
C GLN A 136 -12.46 -23.74 11.32
N GLN A 137 -13.07 -23.71 12.50
CA GLN A 137 -13.97 -22.61 12.89
C GLN A 137 -13.22 -21.28 13.05
N ILE A 138 -12.04 -21.29 13.65
CA ILE A 138 -11.22 -20.07 13.79
C ILE A 138 -10.79 -19.58 12.41
N ILE A 139 -10.30 -20.47 11.55
CA ILE A 139 -9.88 -20.12 10.18
C ILE A 139 -11.05 -19.55 9.38
N SER A 140 -12.25 -20.13 9.50
CA SER A 140 -13.42 -19.62 8.78
C SER A 140 -13.83 -18.23 9.24
N ARG A 141 -13.72 -17.93 10.53
CA ARG A 141 -13.92 -16.58 11.09
C ARG A 141 -12.86 -15.59 10.61
N LEU A 142 -11.58 -15.93 10.72
CA LEU A 142 -10.48 -15.07 10.25
C LEU A 142 -10.61 -14.72 8.76
N ARG A 143 -11.03 -15.70 7.94
CA ARG A 143 -11.30 -15.48 6.52
C ARG A 143 -12.49 -14.56 6.29
N GLN A 144 -13.57 -14.71 7.07
CA GLN A 144 -14.74 -13.84 7.00
C GLN A 144 -14.36 -12.40 7.36
N ASP A 145 -13.57 -12.22 8.42
CA ASP A 145 -13.09 -10.91 8.85
C ASP A 145 -12.19 -10.26 7.78
N HIS A 146 -11.29 -11.03 7.17
CA HIS A 146 -10.45 -10.53 6.06
C HIS A 146 -11.27 -10.09 4.86
N GLN A 147 -12.29 -10.87 4.50
CA GLN A 147 -13.20 -10.54 3.41
C GLN A 147 -14.01 -9.26 3.71
N GLN A 148 -14.39 -9.03 4.97
CA GLN A 148 -15.18 -7.85 5.36
C GLN A 148 -14.33 -6.58 5.54
N PHE A 149 -13.12 -6.71 6.10
CA PHE A 149 -12.32 -5.57 6.51
C PHE A 149 -11.17 -5.23 5.56
N ILE A 150 -10.60 -6.19 4.82
CA ILE A 150 -9.41 -5.93 3.97
C ILE A 150 -9.77 -5.95 2.50
N CYS A 151 -10.51 -6.95 2.05
CA CYS A 151 -10.83 -7.12 0.64
C CYS A 151 -11.51 -5.89 -0.02
N PRO A 152 -12.41 -5.13 0.65
CA PRO A 152 -13.02 -3.95 0.04
C PRO A 152 -12.01 -2.85 -0.31
N PHE A 153 -10.91 -2.73 0.46
CA PHE A 153 -9.84 -1.76 0.18
C PHE A 153 -8.91 -2.21 -0.97
N LEU A 154 -8.89 -3.51 -1.28
CA LEU A 154 -8.09 -4.04 -2.38
C LEU A 154 -8.83 -4.02 -3.73
N GLY A 155 -10.14 -3.77 -3.73
CA GLY A 155 -10.96 -3.75 -4.95
C GLY A 155 -10.40 -2.82 -6.04
N ASN A 156 -10.46 -3.24 -7.29
CA ASN A 156 -9.90 -2.55 -8.46
C ASN A 156 -8.38 -2.27 -8.40
N THR A 157 -7.63 -2.87 -7.45
CA THR A 157 -6.17 -2.67 -7.35
C THR A 157 -5.39 -3.92 -7.76
N GLN A 158 -4.11 -3.71 -8.11
CA GLN A 158 -3.17 -4.80 -8.34
C GLN A 158 -2.94 -5.67 -7.08
N GLY A 159 -3.20 -5.11 -5.88
CA GLY A 159 -3.09 -5.83 -4.62
C GLY A 159 -4.04 -7.03 -4.53
N LEU A 160 -5.28 -6.87 -5.01
CA LEU A 160 -6.26 -7.96 -5.06
C LEU A 160 -5.81 -9.09 -6.01
N ILE A 161 -5.23 -8.75 -7.15
CA ILE A 161 -4.73 -9.73 -8.12
C ILE A 161 -3.58 -10.54 -7.52
N ASN A 162 -2.65 -9.86 -6.84
CA ASN A 162 -1.54 -10.53 -6.16
C ASN A 162 -2.03 -11.42 -5.01
N LEU A 163 -3.08 -11.01 -4.30
CA LEU A 163 -3.74 -11.84 -3.30
C LEU A 163 -4.32 -13.11 -3.93
N PHE A 164 -5.07 -13.01 -5.03
CA PHE A 164 -5.60 -14.18 -5.71
C PHE A 164 -4.52 -15.12 -6.23
N ARG A 165 -3.42 -14.57 -6.76
CA ARG A 165 -2.23 -15.36 -7.14
C ARG A 165 -1.64 -16.10 -5.94
N ALA A 166 -1.53 -15.43 -4.78
CA ALA A 166 -1.07 -16.07 -3.54
C ALA A 166 -2.03 -17.16 -3.04
N LEU A 167 -3.33 -17.01 -3.29
CA LEU A 167 -4.36 -18.02 -3.04
C LEU A 167 -4.41 -19.14 -4.10
N GLY A 168 -3.56 -19.09 -5.12
CA GLY A 168 -3.38 -20.15 -6.11
C GLY A 168 -4.08 -19.96 -7.45
N ALA A 169 -4.68 -18.79 -7.73
CA ALA A 169 -5.20 -18.49 -9.06
C ALA A 169 -4.08 -18.16 -10.06
N HIS A 170 -4.26 -18.58 -11.31
CA HIS A 170 -3.35 -18.22 -12.40
C HIS A 170 -3.90 -16.98 -13.11
N ILE A 171 -3.36 -15.80 -12.81
CA ILE A 171 -3.84 -14.53 -13.38
C ILE A 171 -2.69 -13.80 -14.09
N GLY A 172 -2.87 -13.49 -15.38
CA GLY A 172 -1.95 -12.76 -16.23
C GLY A 172 -1.84 -11.27 -15.91
N GLU A 173 -1.18 -10.51 -16.79
CA GLU A 173 -0.93 -9.08 -16.67
C GLU A 173 -2.08 -8.23 -17.23
N GLY A 174 -2.25 -7.01 -16.72
CA GLY A 174 -3.30 -6.08 -17.21
C GLY A 174 -4.74 -6.52 -16.90
N VAL A 175 -4.92 -7.50 -16.02
CA VAL A 175 -6.24 -7.96 -15.59
C VAL A 175 -6.85 -6.96 -14.61
N ILE A 176 -8.15 -6.72 -14.68
CA ILE A 176 -8.88 -5.88 -13.72
C ILE A 176 -9.98 -6.72 -13.09
N ILE A 177 -9.94 -6.83 -11.77
CA ILE A 177 -10.96 -7.49 -10.95
C ILE A 177 -11.48 -6.46 -9.95
N PRO A 178 -12.80 -6.25 -9.88
CA PRO A 178 -13.35 -5.15 -9.11
C PRO A 178 -13.49 -5.47 -7.62
N ASP A 179 -13.82 -6.70 -7.28
CA ASP A 179 -14.06 -7.13 -5.90
C ASP A 179 -13.59 -8.58 -5.69
N PHE A 180 -13.28 -8.91 -4.44
CA PHE A 180 -12.89 -10.24 -4.01
C PHE A 180 -13.99 -11.28 -4.25
N SER A 181 -15.27 -10.90 -4.15
CA SER A 181 -16.40 -11.82 -4.36
C SER A 181 -16.60 -12.28 -5.80
N CYS A 182 -15.88 -11.69 -6.76
CA CYS A 182 -16.00 -12.03 -8.18
C CYS A 182 -15.47 -13.43 -8.51
N LEU A 183 -14.49 -13.92 -7.75
CA LEU A 183 -13.89 -15.23 -7.98
C LEU A 183 -14.26 -16.17 -6.84
N THR A 184 -14.62 -17.41 -7.19
CA THR A 184 -14.78 -18.50 -6.23
C THR A 184 -13.86 -19.65 -6.63
N ASP A 185 -13.33 -20.39 -5.64
CA ASP A 185 -12.38 -21.50 -5.86
C ASP A 185 -11.17 -21.10 -6.71
N TYR A 186 -10.42 -20.11 -6.21
CA TYR A 186 -9.30 -19.45 -6.89
C TYR A 186 -8.32 -20.40 -7.60
N HIS A 187 -8.06 -21.57 -7.01
CA HIS A 187 -7.14 -22.60 -7.50
C HIS A 187 -7.58 -23.28 -8.81
N LEU A 188 -8.84 -23.13 -9.23
CA LEU A 188 -9.39 -23.68 -10.47
C LEU A 188 -9.49 -22.63 -11.60
N ILE A 189 -9.07 -21.39 -11.33
CA ILE A 189 -9.25 -20.27 -12.23
C ILE A 189 -7.95 -19.96 -12.95
N THR A 190 -8.03 -19.89 -14.28
CA THR A 190 -6.97 -19.39 -15.15
C THR A 190 -7.48 -18.21 -15.95
N ILE A 191 -6.89 -17.03 -15.75
CA ILE A 191 -7.20 -15.79 -16.45
C ILE A 191 -5.90 -15.31 -17.12
N GLU A 192 -5.91 -15.14 -18.43
CA GLU A 192 -4.76 -14.62 -19.17
C GLU A 192 -4.71 -13.08 -19.15
N ASN A 193 -3.96 -12.48 -20.08
CA ASN A 193 -3.63 -11.07 -20.06
C ASN A 193 -4.79 -10.17 -20.52
N ASN A 194 -4.86 -8.95 -20.01
CA ASN A 194 -5.79 -7.90 -20.43
C ASN A 194 -7.28 -8.23 -20.29
N VAL A 195 -7.62 -9.14 -19.38
CA VAL A 195 -9.02 -9.51 -19.10
C VAL A 195 -9.65 -8.48 -18.15
N ARG A 196 -10.89 -8.07 -18.44
CA ARG A 196 -11.62 -7.10 -17.60
C ARG A 196 -12.89 -7.71 -17.05
N LEU A 197 -13.01 -7.72 -15.73
CA LEU A 197 -14.24 -8.06 -15.02
C LEU A 197 -14.88 -6.76 -14.49
N ASN A 198 -16.16 -6.58 -14.76
CA ASN A 198 -16.93 -5.47 -14.22
C ASN A 198 -17.62 -5.86 -12.89
N MET A 199 -18.11 -4.85 -12.17
CA MET A 199 -18.81 -5.03 -10.89
C MET A 199 -19.87 -6.13 -10.97
N HIS A 200 -19.92 -6.99 -9.95
CA HIS A 200 -20.86 -8.13 -9.86
C HIS A 200 -20.67 -9.24 -10.91
N ALA A 201 -19.68 -9.15 -11.80
CA ALA A 201 -19.30 -10.32 -12.59
C ALA A 201 -18.79 -11.42 -11.67
N ASN A 202 -19.22 -12.66 -11.89
CA ASN A 202 -18.91 -13.79 -11.02
C ASN A 202 -18.41 -14.98 -11.84
N ILE A 203 -17.37 -15.64 -11.32
CA ILE A 203 -16.83 -16.88 -11.85
C ILE A 203 -16.98 -17.95 -10.77
N GLN A 204 -17.78 -18.97 -11.09
CA GLN A 204 -18.06 -20.08 -10.22
C GLN A 204 -17.49 -21.38 -10.78
N CYS A 205 -16.49 -21.94 -10.10
CA CYS A 205 -15.84 -23.20 -10.51
C CYS A 205 -16.44 -24.44 -9.84
N HIS A 206 -17.56 -24.29 -9.15
CA HIS A 206 -18.31 -25.41 -8.57
C HIS A 206 -19.77 -25.39 -8.99
N SER A 207 -20.35 -26.58 -9.08
CA SER A 207 -21.78 -26.80 -9.26
C SER A 207 -22.24 -27.86 -8.26
N PHE A 208 -23.46 -27.71 -7.75
CA PHE A 208 -24.06 -28.72 -6.87
C PHE A 208 -25.13 -29.45 -7.64
N GLU A 209 -24.79 -30.63 -8.13
CA GLU A 209 -25.65 -31.45 -8.99
C GLU A 209 -25.86 -32.80 -8.33
N GLN A 210 -27.11 -33.27 -8.29
CA GLN A 210 -27.44 -34.61 -7.77
C GLN A 210 -26.85 -34.90 -6.37
N ARG A 211 -26.79 -33.87 -5.51
CA ARG A 211 -26.21 -33.92 -4.15
C ARG A 211 -24.68 -34.10 -4.10
N VAL A 212 -24.00 -33.91 -5.22
CA VAL A 212 -22.54 -33.97 -5.33
C VAL A 212 -22.01 -32.59 -5.70
N LEU A 213 -20.99 -32.12 -4.98
CA LEU A 213 -20.24 -30.95 -5.35
C LEU A 213 -19.27 -31.33 -6.48
N GLN A 214 -19.52 -30.82 -7.67
CA GLN A 214 -18.64 -30.99 -8.82
C GLN A 214 -17.82 -29.73 -9.02
N LEU A 215 -16.50 -29.90 -9.07
CA LEU A 215 -15.52 -28.85 -9.30
C LEU A 215 -14.97 -29.00 -10.71
N ASP A 216 -14.81 -27.89 -11.42
CA ASP A 216 -14.18 -27.89 -12.75
C ASP A 216 -13.44 -26.57 -13.01
N PHE A 217 -12.43 -26.64 -13.88
CA PHE A 217 -11.58 -25.50 -14.20
C PHE A 217 -12.31 -24.50 -15.07
N VAL A 218 -12.03 -23.21 -14.87
CA VAL A 218 -12.50 -22.13 -15.75
C VAL A 218 -11.30 -21.44 -16.35
N THR A 219 -11.28 -21.35 -17.67
CA THR A 219 -10.20 -20.71 -18.44
C THR A 219 -10.74 -19.51 -19.19
N ILE A 220 -10.15 -18.34 -18.92
CA ILE A 220 -10.46 -17.10 -19.63
C ILE A 220 -9.20 -16.64 -20.35
N LYS A 221 -9.22 -16.76 -21.67
CA LYS A 221 -8.14 -16.30 -22.54
C LYS A 221 -8.07 -14.78 -22.62
N SER A 222 -7.00 -14.30 -23.22
CA SER A 222 -6.64 -12.88 -23.23
C SER A 222 -7.73 -11.98 -23.81
N SER A 223 -7.78 -10.74 -23.31
CA SER A 223 -8.64 -9.65 -23.83
C SER A 223 -10.16 -9.89 -23.74
N CYS A 224 -10.61 -10.84 -22.91
CA CYS A 224 -12.02 -11.03 -22.64
C CYS A 224 -12.59 -9.92 -21.74
N ILE A 225 -13.85 -9.56 -21.96
CA ILE A 225 -14.58 -8.55 -21.18
C ILE A 225 -15.84 -9.18 -20.62
N LEU A 226 -15.93 -9.23 -19.30
CA LEU A 226 -17.08 -9.71 -18.54
C LEU A 226 -17.82 -8.49 -17.98
N MET A 227 -18.96 -8.13 -18.56
CA MET A 227 -19.73 -6.97 -18.10
C MET A 227 -20.49 -7.24 -16.80
N SER A 228 -21.10 -6.20 -16.24
CA SER A 228 -21.64 -6.24 -14.89
C SER A 228 -22.72 -7.32 -14.73
N GLY A 229 -22.60 -8.10 -13.65
CA GLY A 229 -23.54 -9.19 -13.35
C GLY A 229 -23.44 -10.41 -14.27
N SER A 230 -22.47 -10.47 -15.19
CA SER A 230 -22.25 -11.68 -15.98
C SER A 230 -21.76 -12.82 -15.09
N PHE A 231 -22.25 -14.03 -15.33
CA PHE A 231 -21.96 -15.21 -14.53
C PHE A 231 -21.36 -16.32 -15.40
N VAL A 232 -20.21 -16.85 -15.00
CA VAL A 232 -19.52 -17.94 -15.69
C VAL A 232 -19.50 -19.17 -14.80
N MET A 233 -20.06 -20.27 -15.28
CA MET A 233 -20.15 -21.54 -14.54
C MET A 233 -18.89 -22.41 -14.70
N ALA A 234 -18.85 -23.52 -13.95
CA ALA A 234 -17.73 -24.45 -13.93
C ALA A 234 -17.47 -25.05 -15.32
N GLY A 235 -16.20 -25.32 -15.66
CA GLY A 235 -15.82 -25.99 -16.90
C GLY A 235 -15.83 -25.09 -18.15
N CYS A 236 -16.23 -23.82 -18.01
CA CYS A 236 -16.30 -22.90 -19.15
C CYS A 236 -14.93 -22.49 -19.68
N LYS A 237 -14.84 -22.31 -21.00
CA LYS A 237 -13.64 -21.81 -21.68
C LYS A 237 -13.98 -20.61 -22.56
N LEU A 238 -13.47 -19.44 -22.21
CA LEU A 238 -13.54 -18.24 -23.04
C LEU A 238 -12.26 -18.17 -23.88
N MET A 239 -12.38 -18.32 -25.20
CA MET A 239 -11.25 -18.55 -26.09
C MET A 239 -10.54 -17.27 -26.58
N GLY A 240 -10.97 -16.09 -26.16
CA GLY A 240 -10.21 -14.84 -26.31
C GLY A 240 -11.03 -13.75 -27.00
N ASN A 241 -10.80 -12.48 -26.65
CA ASN A 241 -11.58 -11.34 -27.16
C ASN A 241 -13.11 -11.49 -26.99
N ASN A 242 -13.57 -12.35 -26.08
CA ASN A 242 -14.99 -12.56 -25.83
C ASN A 242 -15.59 -11.35 -25.11
N ARG A 243 -16.82 -10.97 -25.47
CA ARG A 243 -17.58 -9.96 -24.73
C ARG A 243 -18.86 -10.57 -24.17
N LEU A 244 -18.97 -10.65 -22.85
CA LEU A 244 -20.22 -10.97 -22.18
C LEU A 244 -20.95 -9.68 -21.85
N TYR A 245 -22.18 -9.54 -22.33
CA TYR A 245 -23.06 -8.42 -21.97
C TYR A 245 -23.54 -8.53 -20.51
N PRO A 246 -24.11 -7.44 -19.94
CA PRO A 246 -24.57 -7.46 -18.55
C PRO A 246 -25.56 -8.59 -18.29
N PHE A 247 -25.48 -9.19 -17.11
CA PHE A 247 -26.34 -10.30 -16.68
C PHE A 247 -26.32 -11.55 -17.57
N THR A 248 -25.29 -11.74 -18.39
CA THR A 248 -25.16 -12.93 -19.23
C THR A 248 -24.75 -14.15 -18.41
N LEU A 249 -25.45 -15.27 -18.54
CA LEU A 249 -25.13 -16.54 -17.87
C LEU A 249 -24.49 -17.52 -18.86
N VAL A 250 -23.19 -17.77 -18.72
CA VAL A 250 -22.47 -18.80 -19.48
C VAL A 250 -22.66 -20.14 -18.77
N MET A 251 -23.22 -21.13 -19.48
CA MET A 251 -23.61 -22.40 -18.89
C MET A 251 -22.39 -23.30 -18.71
N LYS A 252 -22.50 -24.26 -17.78
CA LYS A 252 -21.43 -25.22 -17.46
C LYS A 252 -20.90 -25.89 -18.72
N ASN A 253 -19.57 -26.01 -18.81
CA ASN A 253 -18.83 -26.61 -19.93
C ASN A 253 -18.99 -25.90 -21.29
N ASP A 254 -19.57 -24.69 -21.34
CA ASP A 254 -19.64 -23.92 -22.58
C ASP A 254 -18.25 -23.45 -23.03
N ILE A 255 -18.01 -23.54 -24.34
CA ILE A 255 -16.82 -23.00 -24.99
C ILE A 255 -17.25 -21.79 -25.83
N LEU A 256 -16.82 -20.60 -25.41
CA LEU A 256 -17.07 -19.37 -26.15
C LEU A 256 -15.91 -19.12 -27.10
N LEU A 257 -16.18 -19.31 -28.38
CA LEU A 257 -15.23 -19.12 -29.48
C LEU A 257 -14.64 -17.71 -29.51
N PRO A 258 -13.41 -17.52 -30.01
CA PRO A 258 -12.76 -16.22 -29.97
C PRO A 258 -13.54 -15.13 -30.73
N ASN A 259 -13.35 -13.86 -30.36
CA ASN A 259 -13.95 -12.69 -31.02
C ASN A 259 -15.51 -12.66 -31.04
N THR A 260 -16.17 -13.47 -30.21
CA THR A 260 -17.64 -13.53 -30.15
C THR A 260 -18.21 -12.70 -28.99
N GLN A 261 -19.46 -12.27 -29.16
CA GLN A 261 -20.21 -11.52 -28.16
C GLN A 261 -21.43 -12.30 -27.72
N TRP A 262 -21.78 -12.27 -26.42
CA TRP A 262 -22.79 -13.14 -25.83
C TRP A 262 -23.73 -12.35 -24.91
N LYS A 263 -25.03 -12.66 -24.97
CA LYS A 263 -26.06 -12.05 -24.13
C LYS A 263 -27.13 -13.06 -23.69
N GLY A 264 -27.75 -12.80 -22.54
CA GLY A 264 -28.94 -13.53 -22.06
C GLY A 264 -28.66 -14.60 -21.01
N LEU A 265 -29.74 -15.21 -20.50
CA LEU A 265 -29.71 -16.31 -19.54
C LEU A 265 -30.60 -17.45 -20.07
N PRO A 266 -30.04 -18.52 -20.67
CA PRO A 266 -28.62 -18.77 -20.90
C PRO A 266 -28.01 -17.90 -21.99
N ALA A 267 -26.68 -17.80 -22.01
CA ALA A 267 -25.92 -17.04 -22.98
C ALA A 267 -26.20 -17.52 -24.40
N ARG A 268 -26.54 -16.57 -25.28
CA ARG A 268 -26.65 -16.79 -26.73
C ARG A 268 -25.79 -15.77 -27.45
N ARG A 269 -25.30 -16.13 -28.65
CA ARG A 269 -24.54 -15.19 -29.48
C ARG A 269 -25.36 -13.93 -29.70
N ALA A 270 -24.77 -12.78 -29.37
CA ALA A 270 -25.35 -11.49 -29.66
C ALA A 270 -25.12 -11.17 -31.14
N LEU A 271 -26.19 -10.92 -31.88
CA LEU A 271 -26.10 -10.34 -33.21
C LEU A 271 -25.36 -9.01 -33.13
N ILE A 272 -24.31 -8.86 -33.95
CA ILE A 272 -23.60 -7.59 -34.12
C ILE A 272 -24.57 -6.62 -34.79
N ILE A 273 -25.17 -5.71 -34.02
CA ILE A 273 -25.98 -4.63 -34.58
C ILE A 273 -25.02 -3.49 -34.92
N ILE A 274 -24.60 -3.43 -36.18
CA ILE A 274 -23.86 -2.28 -36.71
C ILE A 274 -24.88 -1.17 -36.98
N ARG A 275 -24.86 -0.10 -36.18
CA ARG A 275 -25.60 1.13 -36.50
C ARG A 275 -24.77 1.95 -37.47
N PHE A 276 -25.25 2.09 -38.68
CA PHE A 276 -24.68 2.97 -39.69
C PHE A 276 -25.37 4.33 -39.59
N ASP A 277 -24.71 5.32 -39.01
CA ASP A 277 -25.12 6.72 -39.08
C ASP A 277 -24.67 7.30 -40.43
N ASN A 278 -25.46 7.08 -41.48
CA ASN A 278 -25.54 7.92 -42.69
C ASN A 278 -26.60 7.36 -43.66
N GLU A 279 -27.43 8.24 -44.21
CA GLU A 279 -28.57 7.92 -45.10
C GLU A 279 -28.17 7.48 -46.53
N ASN A 280 -26.89 7.55 -46.91
CA ASN A 280 -26.44 7.45 -48.31
C ASN A 280 -25.64 6.19 -48.70
N TRP A 281 -25.85 5.03 -48.06
CA TRP A 281 -25.07 3.81 -48.35
C TRP A 281 -25.90 2.53 -48.24
N GLN A 282 -26.77 2.24 -49.21
CA GLN A 282 -27.64 1.04 -49.15
C GLN A 282 -26.95 -0.25 -49.64
N GLU A 283 -26.08 -0.21 -50.66
CA GLU A 283 -25.44 -1.43 -51.21
C GLU A 283 -24.24 -1.94 -50.39
N SER A 284 -23.54 -1.06 -49.67
CA SER A 284 -22.35 -1.42 -48.87
C SER A 284 -22.68 -2.07 -47.52
N LYS A 285 -23.93 -1.92 -47.04
CA LYS A 285 -24.36 -2.40 -45.71
C LYS A 285 -24.41 -3.92 -45.63
N GLU A 286 -24.98 -4.56 -46.65
CA GLU A 286 -25.07 -6.02 -46.69
C GLU A 286 -23.69 -6.63 -46.82
N LEU A 287 -22.83 -6.13 -47.70
CA LEU A 287 -21.48 -6.66 -47.90
C LEU A 287 -20.61 -6.58 -46.65
N ILE A 288 -20.67 -5.48 -45.88
CA ILE A 288 -19.90 -5.31 -44.64
C ILE A 288 -20.43 -6.26 -43.54
N VAL A 289 -21.76 -6.41 -43.45
CA VAL A 289 -22.40 -7.32 -42.50
C VAL A 289 -22.06 -8.78 -42.87
N TYR A 290 -22.15 -9.15 -44.14
CA TYR A 290 -21.73 -10.45 -44.64
C TYR A 290 -20.24 -10.68 -44.42
N ARG A 291 -19.37 -9.68 -44.62
CA ARG A 291 -17.93 -9.77 -44.34
C ARG A 291 -17.66 -10.04 -42.86
N LEU A 292 -18.32 -9.33 -41.95
CA LEU A 292 -18.13 -9.51 -40.50
C LEU A 292 -18.71 -10.83 -39.99
N ILE A 293 -19.86 -11.24 -40.52
CA ILE A 293 -20.46 -12.54 -40.23
C ILE A 293 -19.56 -13.66 -40.77
N ALA A 294 -19.16 -13.61 -42.05
CA ALA A 294 -18.28 -14.58 -42.66
C ALA A 294 -16.93 -14.67 -41.94
N HIS A 295 -16.31 -13.55 -41.55
CA HIS A 295 -15.06 -13.56 -40.81
C HIS A 295 -15.21 -14.15 -39.39
N SER A 296 -16.32 -13.87 -38.70
CA SER A 296 -16.61 -14.47 -37.39
C SER A 296 -16.88 -15.98 -37.47
N TYR A 297 -17.61 -16.43 -38.48
CA TYR A 297 -17.87 -17.86 -38.70
C TYR A 297 -16.64 -18.58 -39.25
N PHE A 298 -15.76 -17.88 -39.98
CA PHE A 298 -14.52 -18.42 -40.51
C PHE A 298 -13.55 -18.79 -39.38
N GLU A 299 -13.35 -17.88 -38.43
CA GLU A 299 -12.52 -18.13 -37.23
C GLU A 299 -13.08 -19.27 -36.37
N GLU A 300 -14.41 -19.41 -36.32
CA GLU A 300 -15.11 -20.52 -35.66
C GLU A 300 -14.82 -21.86 -36.32
N LEU A 301 -14.97 -21.96 -37.65
CA LEU A 301 -14.68 -23.17 -38.41
C LEU A 301 -13.19 -23.54 -38.36
N GLU A 302 -12.29 -22.55 -38.45
CA GLU A 302 -10.84 -22.78 -38.37
C GLU A 302 -10.41 -23.23 -36.97
N TYR A 303 -11.05 -22.71 -35.92
CA TYR A 303 -10.85 -23.19 -34.56
C TYR A 303 -11.33 -24.63 -34.37
N GLU A 304 -12.54 -24.96 -34.84
CA GLU A 304 -13.06 -26.34 -34.80
C GLU A 304 -12.16 -27.31 -35.55
N LEU A 305 -11.66 -26.93 -36.74
CA LEU A 305 -10.75 -27.75 -37.52
C LEU A 305 -9.45 -28.07 -36.77
N ASN A 306 -8.86 -27.05 -36.12
CA ASN A 306 -7.51 -27.12 -35.56
C ASN A 306 -7.44 -27.68 -34.13
N GLN A 307 -8.53 -27.61 -33.37
CA GLN A 307 -8.51 -27.90 -31.92
C GLN A 307 -9.40 -29.08 -31.49
N HIS A 308 -10.31 -29.57 -32.34
CA HIS A 308 -11.20 -30.67 -31.97
C HIS A 308 -10.65 -32.04 -32.41
N GLU A 309 -10.11 -32.81 -31.45
CA GLU A 309 -9.58 -34.18 -31.69
C GLU A 309 -10.58 -35.14 -32.36
N SER A 310 -11.88 -34.92 -32.17
CA SER A 310 -12.95 -35.73 -32.78
C SER A 310 -13.07 -35.52 -34.28
N ILE A 311 -12.79 -34.31 -34.77
CA ILE A 311 -12.86 -33.95 -36.20
C ILE A 311 -11.61 -34.45 -36.91
N HIS A 312 -10.45 -34.40 -36.24
CA HIS A 312 -9.18 -34.95 -36.75
C HIS A 312 -9.20 -36.46 -37.03
N LYS A 313 -10.12 -37.22 -36.43
CA LYS A 313 -10.27 -38.67 -36.66
C LYS A 313 -11.22 -39.03 -37.78
N ASN A 314 -11.91 -38.05 -38.39
CA ASN A 314 -12.93 -38.29 -39.41
C ASN A 314 -12.63 -37.46 -40.67
N ASP A 315 -12.02 -38.13 -41.67
CA ASP A 315 -11.62 -37.52 -42.94
C ASP A 315 -12.77 -36.82 -43.67
N LEU A 316 -14.01 -37.31 -43.52
CA LEU A 316 -15.20 -36.72 -44.14
C LEU A 316 -15.57 -35.39 -43.47
N ALA A 317 -15.48 -35.34 -42.14
CA ALA A 317 -15.75 -34.13 -41.35
C ALA A 317 -14.68 -33.07 -41.61
N GLN A 318 -13.41 -33.46 -41.67
CA GLN A 318 -12.32 -32.57 -42.07
C GLN A 318 -12.52 -32.00 -43.48
N SER A 319 -12.86 -32.85 -44.45
CA SER A 319 -13.07 -32.40 -45.84
C SER A 319 -14.26 -31.45 -45.97
N ALA A 320 -15.37 -31.72 -45.27
CA ALA A 320 -16.55 -30.85 -45.26
C ALA A 320 -16.27 -29.50 -44.59
N LEU A 321 -15.52 -29.49 -43.48
CA LEU A 321 -15.15 -28.27 -42.78
C LEU A 321 -14.15 -27.45 -43.61
N GLN A 322 -13.17 -28.09 -44.24
CA GLN A 322 -12.23 -27.45 -45.16
C GLN A 322 -12.94 -26.84 -46.37
N PHE A 323 -13.96 -27.52 -46.90
CA PHE A 323 -14.79 -27.01 -47.99
C PHE A 323 -15.58 -25.76 -47.54
N ALA A 324 -16.22 -25.81 -46.36
CA ALA A 324 -16.93 -24.66 -45.80
C ALA A 324 -16.01 -23.46 -45.55
N ILE A 325 -14.80 -23.70 -45.04
CA ILE A 325 -13.74 -22.70 -44.84
C ILE A 325 -13.35 -22.05 -46.18
N ASN A 326 -13.11 -22.85 -47.21
CA ASN A 326 -12.74 -22.35 -48.54
C ASN A 326 -13.86 -21.52 -49.18
N GLU A 327 -15.11 -21.95 -49.04
CA GLU A 327 -16.24 -21.23 -49.63
C GLU A 327 -16.51 -19.91 -48.92
N MET A 328 -16.34 -19.88 -47.59
CA MET A 328 -16.41 -18.62 -46.83
C MET A 328 -15.24 -17.68 -47.14
N LYS A 329 -14.02 -18.19 -47.38
CA LYS A 329 -12.90 -17.37 -47.87
C LYS A 329 -13.23 -16.72 -49.20
N LYS A 330 -13.79 -17.50 -50.14
CA LYS A 330 -14.19 -17.00 -51.46
C LYS A 330 -15.23 -15.88 -51.36
N VAL A 331 -16.26 -16.07 -50.52
CA VAL A 331 -17.26 -15.03 -50.25
C VAL A 331 -16.62 -13.76 -49.64
N ALA A 332 -15.65 -13.92 -48.75
CA ALA A 332 -14.93 -12.80 -48.16
C ALA A 332 -14.04 -12.04 -49.17
N GLU A 333 -13.36 -12.75 -50.08
CA GLU A 333 -12.54 -12.18 -51.15
C GLU A 333 -13.39 -11.46 -52.22
N GLU A 334 -14.51 -12.07 -52.63
CA GLU A 334 -15.47 -11.45 -53.54
C GLU A 334 -16.01 -10.14 -52.94
N ALA A 335 -16.32 -10.14 -51.64
CA ALA A 335 -16.74 -8.92 -50.94
C ALA A 335 -15.64 -7.84 -50.92
N GLU A 336 -14.36 -8.22 -50.80
CA GLU A 336 -13.23 -7.28 -50.81
C GLU A 336 -12.98 -6.64 -52.18
N THR A 337 -13.15 -7.41 -53.26
CA THR A 337 -13.04 -6.88 -54.64
C THR A 337 -14.13 -5.88 -55.00
N VAL A 338 -15.34 -6.06 -54.46
CA VAL A 338 -16.45 -5.12 -54.64
C VAL A 338 -16.25 -3.85 -53.80
N TYR A 339 -15.68 -3.95 -52.60
CA TYR A 339 -15.37 -2.78 -51.76
C TYR A 339 -14.28 -1.88 -52.35
N ASN A 340 -13.29 -2.46 -53.02
CA ASN A 340 -12.17 -1.71 -53.60
C ASN A 340 -12.49 -1.02 -54.94
N LYS A 341 -13.69 -1.25 -55.51
CA LYS A 341 -14.17 -0.61 -56.74
C LYS A 341 -15.04 0.61 -56.44
#